data_AF-A0AAE2YJ09-F1
#
_entry.id   AF-A0AAE2YJ09-F1
#
_cell.length_a   1.000
_cell.length_b   1.000
_cell.length_c   1.000
_cell.angle_alpha   90.00
_cell.angle_beta   90.00
_cell.angle_gamma   90.00
#
_symmetry.space_group_name_H-M   'P 1'
#
loop_
_entity.id
_entity.type
_entity.pdbx_description
1 polymer ?
#
loop_
_entity_poly.entity_id
_entity_poly.type
_entity_poly.pdbx_seq_one_letter_code
_entity_poly.pdbx_strand_id
1 'polypeptide(L)'
;MNKERNMLNFKLLIISFLLSISGFSQAQAISGDFQKNCAQEQLQEHRDIKKKSLTEEDFKPYCNCLAEYISKNASNRQANELVMDPKSKPEWLKAIELKAMKSCLAADPKMNT
;
A
#
# COMPACT_ATOMS: atom_id res chain seq x y z
N MET A 1 22.74 -45.01 0.83
CA MET A 1 23.24 -43.63 0.62
C MET A 1 22.32 -42.70 -0.21
N ASN A 2 21.30 -43.17 -0.94
CA ASN A 2 20.45 -42.28 -1.76
C ASN A 2 19.22 -41.69 -1.04
N LYS A 3 18.69 -42.37 -0.01
CA LYS A 3 17.47 -41.96 0.71
C LYS A 3 17.67 -40.69 1.55
N GLU A 4 18.83 -40.56 2.20
CA GLU A 4 19.15 -39.40 3.05
C GLU A 4 19.45 -38.14 2.24
N ARG A 5 20.05 -38.30 1.06
CA ARG A 5 20.30 -37.20 0.12
C ARG A 5 18.99 -36.59 -0.41
N ASN A 6 18.00 -37.44 -0.69
CA ASN A 6 16.66 -37.00 -1.13
C ASN A 6 15.88 -36.28 -0.02
N MET A 7 16.02 -36.72 1.24
CA MET A 7 15.39 -36.06 2.39
C MET A 7 16.02 -34.69 2.67
N LEU A 8 17.34 -34.55 2.51
CA LEU A 8 18.05 -33.27 2.67
C LEU A 8 17.62 -32.26 1.59
N ASN A 9 17.50 -32.70 0.34
CA ASN A 9 17.02 -31.89 -0.77
C ASN A 9 15.56 -31.45 -0.59
N PHE A 10 14.69 -32.34 -0.08
CA PHE A 10 13.30 -32.00 0.21
C PHE A 10 13.17 -30.97 1.34
N LYS A 11 13.99 -31.08 2.39
CA LYS A 11 14.03 -30.09 3.49
C LYS A 11 14.54 -28.72 3.02
N LEU A 12 15.55 -28.68 2.16
CA LEU A 12 16.07 -27.44 1.56
C LEU A 12 15.02 -26.75 0.67
N LEU A 13 14.22 -27.51 -0.09
CA LEU A 13 13.14 -26.96 -0.91
C LEU A 13 12.02 -26.34 -0.06
N ILE A 14 11.68 -26.93 1.09
CA ILE A 14 10.65 -26.38 1.99
C ILE A 14 11.11 -25.06 2.64
N ILE A 15 12.38 -24.97 3.05
CA ILE A 15 12.92 -23.74 3.68
C ILE A 15 12.93 -22.57 2.68
N SER A 16 13.25 -22.83 1.41
CA SER A 16 13.21 -21.82 0.35
C SER A 16 11.80 -21.32 0.04
N PHE A 17 10.77 -22.18 0.17
CA PHE A 17 9.38 -21.79 -0.09
C PHE A 17 8.78 -20.88 1.00
N LEU A 18 9.23 -21.02 2.25
CA LEU A 18 8.71 -20.23 3.39
C LEU A 18 9.17 -18.76 3.38
N LEU A 19 10.32 -18.46 2.77
CA LEU A 19 10.85 -17.08 2.70
C LEU A 19 10.07 -16.17 1.74
N SER A 20 9.38 -16.75 0.74
CA SER A 20 8.63 -16.01 -0.29
C SER A 20 7.27 -15.44 0.18
N ILE A 21 6.76 -15.83 1.36
CA ILE A 21 5.41 -15.44 1.82
C ILE A 21 5.41 -14.08 2.55
N SER A 22 6.59 -13.58 2.96
CA SER A 22 6.72 -12.37 3.79
C SER A 22 6.35 -11.05 3.10
N GLY A 23 6.22 -11.04 1.77
CA GLY A 23 5.86 -9.84 0.99
C GLY A 23 4.36 -9.64 0.77
N PHE A 24 3.54 -10.70 0.79
CA PHE A 24 2.09 -10.59 0.56
C PHE A 24 1.37 -9.93 1.74
N SER A 25 1.80 -10.24 2.96
CA SER A 25 1.21 -9.69 4.19
C SER A 25 1.30 -8.17 4.28
N GLN A 26 2.31 -7.53 3.68
CA GLN A 26 2.52 -6.08 3.80
C GLN A 26 1.56 -5.30 2.91
N ALA A 27 1.28 -5.78 1.70
CA ALA A 27 0.27 -5.21 0.81
C ALA A 27 -1.17 -5.42 1.32
N GLN A 28 -1.41 -6.49 2.08
CA GLN A 28 -2.65 -6.67 2.85
C GLN A 28 -2.69 -5.87 4.15
N ALA A 29 -1.55 -5.41 4.69
CA ALA A 29 -1.51 -4.77 6.01
C ALA A 29 -2.12 -3.37 5.99
N ILE A 30 -1.87 -2.59 4.93
CA ILE A 30 -2.50 -1.27 4.80
C ILE A 30 -3.96 -1.47 4.37
N SER A 31 -4.84 -1.43 5.38
CA SER A 31 -6.21 -1.91 5.33
C SER A 31 -7.12 -1.06 4.43
N GLY A 32 -8.32 -1.58 4.15
CA GLY A 32 -9.38 -0.82 3.50
C GLY A 32 -9.77 0.46 4.25
N ASP A 33 -9.51 0.55 5.56
CA ASP A 33 -9.78 1.77 6.34
C ASP A 33 -8.83 2.91 5.97
N PHE A 34 -7.55 2.61 5.72
CA PHE A 34 -6.60 3.61 5.21
C PHE A 34 -7.07 4.15 3.85
N GLN A 35 -7.44 3.25 2.94
CA GLN A 35 -7.92 3.63 1.60
C GLN A 35 -9.19 4.48 1.68
N LYS A 36 -10.12 4.12 2.56
CA LYS A 36 -11.36 4.87 2.80
C LYS A 36 -11.07 6.26 3.38
N ASN A 37 -10.21 6.36 4.40
CA ASN A 37 -9.82 7.64 4.98
C ASN A 37 -9.13 8.54 3.94
N CYS A 38 -8.22 7.98 3.14
CA CYS A 38 -7.58 8.71 2.05
C CYS A 38 -8.63 9.29 1.08
N ALA A 39 -9.61 8.50 0.64
CA ALA A 39 -10.63 8.98 -0.29
C ALA A 39 -11.51 10.09 0.31
N GLN A 40 -11.82 9.98 1.61
CA GLN A 40 -12.56 11.00 2.36
C GLN A 40 -11.79 12.30 2.50
N GLU A 41 -10.49 12.22 2.82
CA GLU A 41 -9.62 13.38 2.92
C GLU A 41 -9.45 14.06 1.56
N GLN A 42 -9.19 13.29 0.50
CA GLN A 42 -9.09 13.83 -0.85
C GLN A 42 -10.38 14.53 -1.28
N LEU A 43 -11.54 13.93 -1.02
CA LEU A 43 -12.83 14.57 -1.29
C LEU A 43 -13.01 15.87 -0.49
N GLN A 44 -12.62 15.89 0.79
CA GLN A 44 -12.71 17.07 1.63
C GLN A 44 -11.79 18.21 1.14
N GLU A 45 -10.58 17.89 0.69
CA GLU A 45 -9.60 18.85 0.15
C GLU A 45 -10.04 19.43 -1.21
N HIS A 46 -10.80 18.65 -1.99
CA HIS A 46 -11.21 19.01 -3.35
C HIS A 46 -12.67 19.44 -3.47
N ARG A 47 -13.40 19.53 -2.35
CA ARG A 47 -14.85 19.82 -2.31
C ARG A 47 -15.24 21.15 -2.99
N ASP A 48 -14.32 22.11 -3.00
CA ASP A 48 -14.58 23.48 -3.48
C ASP A 48 -14.30 23.63 -4.99
N ILE A 49 -13.98 22.54 -5.69
CA ILE A 49 -13.80 22.54 -7.15
C ILE A 49 -15.17 22.68 -7.83
N LYS A 50 -15.56 23.94 -8.03
CA LYS A 50 -16.88 24.41 -8.51
C LYS A 50 -17.39 23.80 -9.83
N LYS A 51 -16.60 23.00 -10.53
CA LYS A 51 -16.90 22.48 -11.87
C LYS A 51 -17.17 20.97 -11.92
N LYS A 52 -17.02 20.24 -10.82
CA LYS A 52 -17.16 18.78 -10.80
C LYS A 52 -17.78 18.32 -9.49
N SER A 53 -18.86 17.53 -9.58
CA SER A 53 -19.40 16.82 -8.40
C SER A 53 -18.49 15.62 -8.15
N LEU A 54 -17.46 15.82 -7.34
CA LEU A 54 -16.52 14.77 -6.96
C LEU A 54 -17.15 13.87 -5.90
N THR A 55 -16.86 12.58 -5.96
CA THR A 55 -17.21 11.60 -4.90
C THR A 55 -15.97 10.84 -4.44
N GLU A 56 -16.09 10.06 -3.36
CA GLU A 56 -14.98 9.21 -2.88
C GLU A 56 -14.47 8.26 -3.98
N GLU A 57 -15.35 7.82 -4.88
CA GLU A 57 -15.02 6.95 -6.03
C GLU A 57 -13.98 7.56 -6.95
N ASP A 58 -14.00 8.89 -7.15
CA ASP A 58 -13.04 9.58 -8.01
C ASP A 58 -11.60 9.50 -7.47
N PHE A 59 -11.45 9.27 -6.16
CA PHE A 59 -10.16 9.22 -5.48
C PHE A 59 -9.67 7.79 -5.17
N LYS A 60 -10.53 6.77 -5.33
CA LYS A 60 -10.17 5.36 -5.11
C LYS A 60 -8.92 4.93 -5.90
N PRO A 61 -8.74 5.28 -7.19
CA PRO A 61 -7.54 4.89 -7.93
C PRO A 61 -6.24 5.43 -7.31
N TYR A 62 -6.23 6.70 -6.91
CA TYR A 62 -5.09 7.32 -6.24
C TYR A 62 -4.83 6.67 -4.88
N CYS A 63 -5.87 6.51 -4.05
CA CYS A 63 -5.74 5.95 -2.71
C CYS A 63 -5.31 4.48 -2.72
N ASN A 64 -5.73 3.71 -3.73
CA ASN A 64 -5.26 2.35 -3.94
C ASN A 64 -3.77 2.33 -4.31
N CYS A 65 -3.36 3.17 -5.26
CA CYS A 65 -1.95 3.29 -5.62
C CYS A 65 -1.10 3.74 -4.42
N LEU A 66 -1.58 4.69 -3.63
CA LEU A 66 -0.89 5.16 -2.43
C LEU A 66 -0.73 4.04 -1.41
N ALA A 67 -1.79 3.28 -1.12
CA ALA A 67 -1.73 2.14 -0.21
C ALA A 67 -0.73 1.08 -0.67
N GLU A 68 -0.70 0.76 -1.97
CA GLU A 68 0.31 -0.14 -2.54
C GLU A 68 1.73 0.42 -2.43
N TYR A 69 1.89 1.71 -2.69
CA TYR A 69 3.20 2.36 -2.63
C TYR A 69 3.74 2.34 -1.21
N ILE A 70 2.91 2.69 -0.21
CA ILE A 70 3.31 2.63 1.20
C ILE A 70 3.64 1.19 1.58
N SER A 71 2.83 0.22 1.18
CA SER A 71 3.09 -1.20 1.49
C SER A 71 4.42 -1.71 0.95
N LYS A 72 4.91 -1.15 -0.18
CA LYS A 72 6.19 -1.51 -0.79
C LYS A 72 7.38 -0.73 -0.22
N ASN A 73 7.16 0.43 0.39
CA ASN A 73 8.23 1.37 0.75
C ASN A 73 8.32 1.67 2.26
N ALA A 74 7.31 1.30 3.04
CA ALA A 74 7.30 1.43 4.49
C ALA A 74 7.92 0.18 5.14
N SER A 75 8.55 0.37 6.31
CA SER A 75 8.92 -0.75 7.17
C SER A 75 7.69 -1.40 7.81
N ASN A 76 7.81 -2.65 8.26
CA ASN A 76 6.74 -3.33 9.01
C ASN A 76 6.25 -2.53 10.23
N ARG A 77 7.14 -1.79 10.91
CA ARG A 77 6.77 -0.94 12.03
C ARG A 77 5.86 0.22 11.59
N GLN A 78 6.21 0.86 10.49
CA GLN A 78 5.45 1.97 9.91
C GLN A 78 4.10 1.49 9.36
N ALA A 79 4.08 0.35 8.68
CA ALA A 79 2.83 -0.28 8.23
C ALA A 79 1.91 -0.59 9.43
N ASN A 80 2.44 -1.22 10.49
CA ASN A 80 1.68 -1.52 11.70
C ASN A 80 1.13 -0.26 12.39
N GLU A 81 1.86 0.85 12.37
CA GLU A 81 1.39 2.13 12.91
C GLU A 81 0.10 2.59 12.19
N LEU A 82 0.06 2.50 10.86
CA LEU A 82 -1.14 2.82 10.07
C LEU A 82 -2.26 1.79 10.23
N VAL A 83 -1.96 0.53 10.52
CA VAL A 83 -2.99 -0.47 10.81
C VAL A 83 -3.68 -0.16 12.14
N MET A 84 -2.89 0.20 13.16
CA MET A 84 -3.39 0.46 14.51
C MET A 84 -4.13 1.79 14.61
N ASP A 85 -3.68 2.81 13.87
CA ASP A 85 -4.39 4.08 13.73
C ASP A 85 -4.41 4.53 12.25
N PRO A 86 -5.45 4.15 11.49
CA PRO A 86 -5.58 4.49 10.08
C PRO A 86 -5.79 5.98 9.78
N LYS A 87 -5.95 6.82 10.80
CA LYS A 87 -6.04 8.29 10.68
C LYS A 87 -4.76 9.00 11.14
N SER A 88 -3.77 8.24 11.62
CA SER A 88 -2.48 8.79 12.01
C SER A 88 -1.79 9.43 10.80
N LYS A 89 -1.14 10.58 11.04
CA LYS A 89 -0.35 11.30 10.01
C LYS A 89 1.09 11.45 10.46
N PRO A 90 1.82 10.34 10.66
CA PRO A 90 3.19 10.41 11.13
C PRO A 90 4.09 11.11 10.09
N GLU A 91 5.17 11.76 10.53
CA GLU A 91 6.02 12.55 9.63
C GLU A 91 6.61 11.73 8.48
N TRP A 92 6.91 10.46 8.73
CA TRP A 92 7.44 9.56 7.71
C TRP A 92 6.44 9.31 6.57
N LEU A 93 5.12 9.37 6.85
CA LEU A 93 4.09 9.13 5.87
C LEU A 93 4.09 10.23 4.81
N LYS A 94 4.23 11.49 5.20
CA LYS A 94 4.32 12.64 4.27
C LYS A 94 5.44 12.48 3.24
N ALA A 95 6.59 11.96 3.67
CA ALA A 95 7.74 11.74 2.80
C ALA A 95 7.47 10.62 1.76
N ILE A 96 6.70 9.60 2.14
CA ILE A 96 6.27 8.54 1.22
C ILE A 96 5.18 9.04 0.28
N GLU A 97 4.17 9.77 0.79
CA GLU A 97 3.10 10.37 0.00
C GLU A 97 3.62 11.28 -1.11
N LEU A 98 4.61 12.13 -0.82
CA LEU A 98 5.23 13.01 -1.82
C LEU A 98 5.89 12.22 -2.98
N LYS A 99 6.49 11.07 -2.67
CA LYS A 99 7.09 10.19 -3.68
C LYS A 99 6.02 9.42 -4.44
N ALA A 100 5.03 8.90 -3.71
CA ALA A 100 3.89 8.18 -4.26
C ALA A 100 3.09 9.07 -5.22
N MET A 101 2.87 10.35 -4.91
CA MET A 101 2.15 11.29 -5.75
C MET A 101 2.69 11.32 -7.19
N LYS A 102 4.02 11.39 -7.35
CA LYS A 102 4.63 11.36 -8.69
C LYS A 102 4.35 10.06 -9.44
N SER A 103 4.40 8.93 -8.75
CA SER A 103 4.17 7.61 -9.34
C SER A 103 2.69 7.33 -9.60
N CYS A 104 1.80 7.75 -8.69
CA CYS A 104 0.38 7.45 -8.70
C CYS A 104 -0.40 8.38 -9.62
N LEU A 105 -0.04 9.66 -9.72
CA LEU A 105 -0.67 10.58 -10.67
C LEU A 105 -0.19 10.32 -12.11
N ALA A 106 1.05 9.88 -12.29
CA ALA A 106 1.54 9.47 -13.61
C ALA A 106 0.81 8.21 -14.15
N ALA A 107 0.24 7.40 -13.25
CA ALA A 107 -0.49 6.18 -13.61
C ALA A 107 -1.95 6.44 -14.02
N ASP A 108 -2.53 7.61 -13.72
CA ASP A 108 -3.92 7.95 -14.08
C ASP A 108 -3.99 9.21 -14.97
N PRO A 109 -4.25 9.07 -16.28
CA PRO A 109 -4.39 10.19 -17.21
C PRO A 109 -5.47 11.20 -16.81
N LYS A 110 -6.50 10.79 -16.04
CA LYS A 110 -7.59 11.68 -15.60
C LYS A 110 -7.17 12.63 -14.46
N MET A 111 -6.03 12.39 -13.83
CA MET A 111 -5.48 13.26 -12.77
C MET A 111 -4.32 14.14 -13.25
N ASN A 112 -3.93 14.03 -14.53
CA ASN A 112 -2.84 14.81 -15.14
C ASN A 112 -3.33 16.08 -15.88
N THR A 113 -4.53 16.56 -15.56
CA THR A 113 -5.19 17.72 -16.21
C THR A 113 -5.78 18.67 -15.20
#